data_AF-A0A6L7GU14-F1
#
_entry.id   AF-A0A6L7GU14-F1
#
_cell.length_a   1.000
_cell.length_b   1.000
_cell.length_c   1.000
_cell.angle_alpha   90.00
_cell.angle_beta   90.00
_cell.angle_gamma   90.00
#
_symmetry.space_group_name_H-M   'P 1'
#
loop_
_entity.id
_entity.type
_entity.pdbx_description
1 polymer ?
#
loop_
_entity_poly.entity_id
_entity_poly.type
_entity_poly.pdbx_seq_one_letter_code
_entity_poly.pdbx_strand_id
1 'polypeptide(L)' 'MTTTLPAPVTLAPLAMADSNAAALTLGIAVYAAAILIGLGVGVNALIQGRRRRAVIAWAVVAVLTLAGVVIAIASSIG' A
#
# COMPACT_ATOMS: atom_id res chain seq x y z
N MET A 1 -4.77 10.34 50.81
CA MET A 1 -4.94 9.54 49.58
C MET A 1 -4.30 10.32 48.44
N THR A 2 -3.12 9.86 48.05
CA THR A 2 -2.23 10.47 47.05
C THR A 2 -2.83 10.35 45.66
N THR A 3 -3.34 11.46 45.11
CA THR A 3 -3.68 11.56 43.69
C THR A 3 -2.40 11.73 42.89
N THR A 4 -1.72 10.62 42.60
CA THR A 4 -0.67 10.60 41.57
C THR A 4 -1.37 10.73 40.22
N LEU A 5 -1.54 11.97 39.73
CA LEU A 5 -1.85 12.17 38.32
C LEU A 5 -0.73 11.51 37.51
N PRO A 6 -1.03 10.60 36.57
CA PRO A 6 0.00 10.13 35.65
C PRO A 6 0.55 11.36 34.91
N ALA A 7 1.88 11.40 34.78
CA ALA A 7 2.63 12.43 34.07
C ALA A 7 1.90 12.86 32.78
N PRO A 8 2.00 14.14 32.36
CA PRO A 8 1.34 14.60 31.14
C PRO A 8 1.77 13.68 30.01
N VAL A 9 0.85 12.82 29.57
CA VAL A 9 1.03 12.00 28.39
C VAL A 9 1.01 13.05 27.29
N THR A 10 2.18 13.59 26.98
CA THR A 10 2.39 14.44 25.82
C THR A 10 1.67 13.72 24.68
N LEU A 11 0.81 14.38 23.91
CA LEU A 11 0.07 13.67 22.85
C LEU A 11 1.01 13.17 21.73
N ALA A 12 2.28 13.58 21.79
CA ALA A 12 3.32 13.22 20.84
C ALA A 12 3.57 11.70 20.70
N PRO A 13 3.73 10.88 21.76
CA PRO A 13 3.95 9.45 21.64
C PRO A 13 2.71 8.72 21.11
N LEU A 14 1.49 9.19 21.44
CA LEU A 14 0.26 8.63 20.86
C LEU A 14 0.19 8.93 19.35
N ALA A 15 0.42 10.18 18.96
CA ALA A 15 0.45 10.58 17.55
C ALA A 15 1.55 9.85 16.75
N MET A 16 2.71 9.60 17.35
CA MET A 16 3.79 8.79 16.74
C MET A 16 3.40 7.31 16.63
N ALA A 17 2.70 6.74 17.62
CA ALA A 17 2.23 5.37 17.59
C ALA A 17 1.15 5.15 16.51
N ASP A 18 0.20 6.09 16.38
CA ASP A 18 -0.82 6.07 15.33
C ASP A 18 -0.20 6.19 13.93
N SER A 19 0.81 7.06 13.77
CA SER A 19 1.52 7.23 12.50
C SER A 19 2.24 5.93 12.08
N ASN A 20 2.88 5.23 13.02
CA ASN A 20 3.53 3.95 12.75
C ASN A 20 2.53 2.84 12.40
N ALA A 21 1.39 2.80 13.09
CA ALA A 21 0.31 1.85 12.80
C ALA A 21 -0.31 2.09 11.42
N ALA A 22 -0.51 3.36 11.05
CA ALA A 22 -0.97 3.75 9.73
C ALA A 22 0.03 3.34 8.64
N ALA A 23 1.32 3.62 8.82
CA ALA A 23 2.37 3.24 7.87
C ALA A 23 2.47 1.72 7.66
N LEU A 24 2.40 0.93 8.75
CA LEU A 24 2.40 -0.53 8.66
C LEU A 24 1.16 -1.07 7.95
N THR A 25 -0.03 -0.56 8.29
CA THR A 25 -1.29 -0.96 7.64
C THR A 25 -1.26 -0.64 6.15
N LEU A 26 -0.78 0.54 5.80
CA LEU A 26 -0.64 0.98 4.42
C LEU A 26 0.39 0.12 3.67
N GLY A 27 1.54 -0.16 4.29
CA GLY A 27 2.55 -1.07 3.73
C GLY A 27 2.01 -2.47 3.45
N ILE A 28 1.23 -3.04 4.38
CA ILE A 28 0.61 -4.36 4.22
C ILE A 28 -0.46 -4.35 3.12
N ALA A 29 -1.30 -3.32 3.09
CA ALA A 29 -2.32 -3.16 2.04
C ALA A 29 -1.68 -3.05 0.65
N VAL A 30 -0.59 -2.30 0.54
CA VAL A 30 0.17 -2.14 -0.71
C VAL A 30 0.86 -3.43 -1.12
N TYR A 31 1.45 -4.16 -0.17
CA TYR A 31 2.05 -5.47 -0.42
C TYR A 31 1.01 -6.48 -0.92
N ALA A 32 -0.16 -6.53 -0.29
CA ALA A 32 -1.27 -7.37 -0.72
C ALA A 32 -1.78 -7.00 -2.12
N ALA A 33 -1.93 -5.69 -2.39
CA ALA A 33 -2.31 -5.19 -3.72
C ALA A 33 -1.29 -5.59 -4.79
N ALA A 34 0.02 -5.48 -4.50
CA ALA A 34 1.08 -5.89 -5.42
C ALA A 34 1.01 -7.39 -5.75
N ILE A 35 0.75 -8.24 -4.75
CA ILE A 35 0.57 -9.69 -4.95
C ILE A 35 -0.67 -9.97 -5.81
N LEU A 36 -1.81 -9.33 -5.48
CA LEU A 36 -3.05 -9.50 -6.24
C LEU A 36 -2.92 -9.04 -7.69
N ILE A 37 -2.21 -7.93 -7.93
CA ILE A 37 -1.90 -7.45 -9.28
C ILE A 37 -0.99 -8.44 -10.01
N GLY A 38 0.08 -8.92 -9.37
CA GLY A 38 0.98 -9.92 -9.95
C GLY A 38 0.26 -11.22 -10.32
N LEU A 39 -0.62 -11.70 -9.45
CA LEU A 39 -1.46 -12.86 -9.70
C LEU A 39 -2.50 -12.61 -10.79
N GLY A 40 -3.20 -11.47 -10.76
CA GLY A 40 -4.18 -11.09 -11.76
C GLY A 40 -3.56 -11.00 -13.15
N VAL A 41 -2.36 -10.43 -13.27
CA VAL A 41 -1.58 -10.40 -14.51
C VAL A 41 -1.18 -11.81 -14.95
N GLY A 42 -0.71 -12.65 -14.04
CA GLY A 42 -0.31 -14.03 -14.34
C GLY A 42 -1.48 -14.90 -14.82
N VAL A 43 -2.63 -14.81 -14.15
CA VAL A 43 -3.85 -15.55 -14.50
C VAL A 43 -4.45 -15.02 -15.80
N ASN A 44 -4.50 -13.70 -16.01
CA ASN A 44 -4.94 -13.10 -17.27
C ASN A 44 -4.02 -13.55 -18.44
N ALA A 45 -2.70 -13.62 -18.23
CA ALA A 45 -1.78 -14.15 -19.24
C ALA A 45 -2.02 -15.64 -19.54
N LEU A 46 -2.38 -16.43 -18.55
CA LEU A 46 -2.73 -17.85 -18.70
C LEU A 46 -4.05 -18.03 -19.47
N ILE A 47 -5.09 -17.27 -19.11
CA ILE A 47 -6.44 -17.37 -19.69
C ILE A 47 -6.45 -16.87 -21.14
N GLN A 48 -5.69 -15.82 -21.47
CA GLN A 48 -5.96 -15.12 -22.72
C GLN A 48 -5.60 -15.89 -23.99
N GLY A 49 -4.68 -16.89 -23.99
CA GLY A 49 -4.46 -17.87 -25.08
C GLY A 49 -4.29 -17.38 -26.54
N ARG A 50 -4.47 -16.08 -26.84
CA ARG A 50 -4.55 -15.43 -28.15
C ARG A 50 -3.89 -14.05 -28.07
N ARG A 51 -2.59 -14.15 -27.83
CA ARG A 51 -1.48 -13.42 -28.47
C ARG A 51 -1.59 -11.87 -28.55
N ARG A 52 -0.92 -11.28 -27.56
CA ARG A 52 -0.03 -10.09 -27.64
C ARG A 52 -0.64 -8.70 -27.52
N ARG A 53 -1.76 -8.38 -28.18
CA ARG A 53 -2.26 -6.98 -28.16
C ARG A 53 -2.95 -6.60 -26.86
N ALA A 54 -3.75 -7.50 -26.30
CA ALA A 54 -4.39 -7.27 -25.01
C ALA A 54 -3.35 -7.21 -23.87
N VAL A 55 -2.32 -8.05 -23.92
CA VAL A 55 -1.30 -8.14 -22.85
C VAL A 55 -0.55 -6.83 -22.68
N ILE A 56 -0.18 -6.15 -23.76
CA ILE A 56 0.56 -4.88 -23.67
C ILE A 56 -0.34 -3.79 -23.10
N ALA A 57 -1.59 -3.69 -23.56
CA ALA A 57 -2.54 -2.70 -23.05
C ALA A 57 -2.78 -2.89 -21.54
N TRP A 58 -2.98 -4.12 -21.08
CA TRP A 58 -3.18 -4.44 -19.67
C TRP A 58 -1.90 -4.29 -18.84
N ALA A 59 -0.73 -4.66 -19.37
CA ALA A 59 0.55 -4.49 -18.68
C ALA A 59 0.90 -3.00 -18.50
N VAL A 60 0.65 -2.18 -19.53
CA VAL A 60 0.87 -0.72 -19.45
C VAL A 60 -0.04 -0.10 -18.39
N VAL A 61 -1.33 -0.48 -18.36
CA VAL A 61 -2.26 0.01 -17.33
C VAL A 61 -1.87 -0.46 -15.93
N ALA A 62 -1.44 -1.72 -15.78
CA ALA A 62 -0.98 -2.26 -14.51
C ALA A 62 0.27 -1.52 -14.01
N VAL A 63 1.27 -1.32 -14.87
CA VAL A 63 2.49 -0.59 -14.54
C VAL A 63 2.19 0.88 -14.25
N LEU A 64 1.33 1.53 -15.05
CA LEU A 64 0.95 2.92 -14.83
C LEU A 64 0.21 3.11 -13.50
N THR A 65 -0.70 2.19 -13.18
CA THR A 65 -1.40 2.18 -11.89
C THR A 65 -0.43 1.95 -10.75
N LEU A 66 0.49 0.98 -10.88
CA LEU A 66 1.48 0.67 -9.85
C LEU A 66 2.42 1.86 -9.62
N ALA A 67 2.90 2.48 -10.69
CA ALA A 67 3.77 3.66 -10.61
C ALA A 67 3.05 4.83 -9.92
N GLY A 68 1.80 5.12 -10.30
CA GLY A 68 1.00 6.16 -9.67
C GLY A 68 0.74 5.90 -8.18
N VAL A 69 0.42 4.66 -7.83
CA VAL A 69 0.21 4.25 -6.42
C VAL A 69 1.51 4.39 -5.62
N VAL A 70 2.65 3.91 -6.13
CA VAL A 70 3.95 4.03 -5.44
C VAL A 70 4.33 5.50 -5.24
N ILE A 71 4.13 6.35 -6.24
CA ILE A 71 4.41 7.78 -6.14
C ILE A 71 3.51 8.45 -5.11
N ALA A 72 2.21 8.12 -5.10
CA ALA A 72 1.27 8.65 -4.11
C ALA A 72 1.66 8.25 -2.68
N ILE A 73 2.10 7.01 -2.48
CA ILE A 73 2.57 6.52 -1.18
C ILE A 73 3.87 7.22 -0.77
N ALA A 74 4.85 7.31 -1.66
CA ALA A 74 6.11 8.00 -1.39
C ALA A 74 5.87 9.46 -1.01
N SER A 75 4.94 10.14 -1.68
CA SER A 75 4.52 11.51 -1.36
C SER A 75 3.70 11.63 -0.08
N SER A 76 3.11 10.54 0.43
CA SER A 76 2.39 10.56 1.71
C SER A 76 3.33 10.36 2.90
N ILE A 77 4.52 9.79 2.67
CA ILE A 77 5.51 9.48 3.69
C ILE A 77 6.59 10.57 3.76
N GLY A 78 6.92 11.19 2.62
CA GLY A 78 7.79 12.37 2.54
C GLY A 78 7.05 13.65 2.89
#